data_AF-A0A855IJG4-F1
#
_entry.id   AF-A0A855IJG4-F1
#
_cell.length_a   1.000
_cell.length_b   1.000
_cell.length_c   1.000
_cell.angle_alpha   90.00
_cell.angle_beta   90.00
_cell.angle_gamma   90.00
#
_symmetry.space_group_name_H-M   'P 1'
#
loop_
_entity.id
_entity.type
_entity.pdbx_description
1 polymer ?
#
loop_
_entity_poly.entity_id
_entity_poly.type
_entity_poly.pdbx_seq_one_letter_code
_entity_poly.pdbx_strand_id
1 'polypeptide(L)'
;MTTLSLSNLSSVPQFNGKAHSKLQALAKPIGAVCNISCTYCYYLEKQQLLEYPKGSQYTMDEVLLESYIKQYIEGQNKPEKQKGSLYKASLLACRNWLIF
;
A
#
# COMPACT_ATOMS: atom_id res chain seq x y z
N MET A 1 -33.18 9.14 14.33
CA MET A 1 -31.94 9.96 14.35
C MET A 1 -31.20 9.64 15.63
N THR A 2 -30.43 8.55 15.63
CA THR A 2 -29.76 8.04 16.84
C THR A 2 -28.51 8.87 17.09
N THR A 3 -28.51 9.64 18.17
CA THR A 3 -27.33 10.34 18.68
C THR A 3 -26.32 9.29 19.13
N LEU A 4 -25.27 9.08 18.32
CA LEU A 4 -24.11 8.29 18.74
C LEU A 4 -23.48 9.02 19.94
N SER A 5 -23.71 8.50 21.15
CA SER A 5 -23.07 8.95 22.37
C SER A 5 -21.55 8.94 22.20
N LEU A 6 -20.91 10.09 22.43
CA LEU A 6 -19.46 10.31 22.42
C LEU A 6 -18.67 9.37 23.36
N SER A 7 -19.35 8.65 24.24
CA SER A 7 -18.75 7.71 25.19
C SER A 7 -18.09 6.47 24.56
N ASN A 8 -18.36 6.17 23.29
CA ASN A 8 -17.79 5.01 22.58
C ASN A 8 -16.59 5.33 21.68
N LEU A 9 -16.14 6.60 21.61
CA LEU A 9 -14.98 6.98 20.79
C LEU A 9 -13.64 6.57 21.42
N SER A 10 -13.64 6.16 22.69
CA SER A 10 -12.47 5.73 23.48
C SER A 10 -11.92 4.36 23.09
N SER A 11 -12.69 3.54 22.35
CA SER A 11 -12.24 2.23 21.84
C SER A 11 -11.53 2.32 20.48
N VAL A 12 -11.68 3.45 19.78
CA VAL A 12 -10.96 3.70 18.53
C VAL A 12 -9.55 4.13 18.89
N PRO A 13 -8.48 3.55 18.30
CA PRO A 13 -7.14 4.09 18.48
C PRO A 13 -7.16 5.59 18.20
N GLN A 14 -6.68 6.42 19.13
CA GLN A 14 -6.63 7.86 18.96
C GLN A 14 -5.17 8.31 18.89
N PHE A 15 -4.84 9.17 17.94
CA PHE A 15 -3.55 9.86 17.90
C PHE A 15 -3.81 11.36 18.04
N ASN A 16 -3.23 11.98 19.08
CA ASN A 16 -3.44 13.38 19.46
C ASN A 16 -4.93 13.76 19.67
N GLY A 17 -5.69 12.88 20.34
CA GLY A 17 -7.10 13.13 20.69
C GLY A 17 -8.09 13.12 19.52
N LYS A 18 -7.65 12.69 18.33
CA LYS A 18 -8.50 12.52 17.14
C LYS A 18 -8.61 11.04 16.79
N ALA A 19 -9.79 10.64 16.30
CA ALA A 19 -10.01 9.31 15.76
C ALA A 19 -8.96 8.99 14.67
N HIS A 20 -8.18 7.93 14.88
CA HIS A 20 -7.10 7.56 13.97
C HIS A 20 -7.62 6.59 12.92
N SER A 21 -7.82 7.08 11.69
CA SER A 21 -8.02 6.20 10.53
C SER A 21 -6.64 5.68 10.08
N LYS A 22 -6.49 4.35 10.02
CA LYS A 22 -5.30 3.71 9.46
C LYS A 22 -5.56 3.47 7.98
N LEU A 23 -4.79 4.12 7.12
CA LEU A 23 -4.82 3.85 5.68
C LEU A 23 -4.01 2.58 5.38
N GLN A 24 -4.60 1.61 4.69
CA GLN A 24 -3.88 0.47 4.13
C GLN A 24 -4.02 0.48 2.63
N ALA A 25 -2.89 0.61 1.93
CA ALA A 25 -2.81 0.54 0.49
C ALA A 25 -1.89 -0.63 0.13
N LEU A 26 -2.29 -1.40 -0.89
CA LEU A 26 -1.50 -2.48 -1.44
C LEU A 26 -1.15 -2.13 -2.88
N ALA A 27 0.13 -2.22 -3.21
CA ALA A 27 0.64 -1.97 -4.55
C ALA A 27 1.15 -3.27 -5.17
N LYS A 28 0.95 -3.41 -6.48
CA LYS A 28 1.55 -4.45 -7.30
C LYS A 28 2.57 -3.81 -8.24
N PRO A 29 3.84 -3.68 -7.83
CA PRO A 29 4.85 -2.94 -8.60
C PRO A 29 5.16 -3.56 -9.96
N ILE A 30 4.87 -4.86 -10.17
CA ILE A 30 5.03 -5.55 -11.46
C ILE A 30 3.68 -5.91 -12.12
N GLY A 31 2.59 -5.33 -11.63
CA GLY A 31 1.24 -5.58 -12.15
C GLY A 31 0.76 -7.03 -11.97
N ALA A 32 0.14 -7.58 -13.01
CA ALA A 32 -0.37 -8.96 -13.06
C ALA A 32 0.67 -9.97 -13.58
N VAL A 33 1.93 -9.56 -13.74
CA VAL A 33 3.02 -10.42 -14.24
C VAL A 33 3.58 -11.28 -13.11
N CYS A 34 3.79 -12.57 -13.40
CA CYS A 34 4.42 -13.53 -12.49
C CYS A 34 5.19 -14.58 -13.31
N ASN A 35 6.28 -15.11 -12.75
CA ASN A 35 7.09 -16.15 -13.36
C ASN A 35 6.58 -17.58 -13.09
N ILE A 36 5.51 -17.73 -12.30
CA ILE A 36 4.86 -19.02 -12.01
C ILE A 36 3.42 -18.98 -12.52
N SER A 37 3.01 -20.03 -13.21
CA SER A 37 1.67 -20.22 -13.73
C SER A 37 0.80 -21.08 -12.81
N CYS A 38 0.43 -20.58 -11.63
CA CYS A 38 -0.41 -21.35 -10.70
C CYS A 38 -1.83 -21.50 -11.25
N THR A 39 -2.40 -22.71 -11.13
CA THR A 39 -3.77 -23.03 -11.57
C THR A 39 -4.87 -22.34 -10.77
N TYR A 40 -4.53 -21.75 -9.63
CA TYR A 40 -5.46 -21.05 -8.73
C TYR A 40 -5.20 -19.53 -8.67
N CYS A 41 -4.30 -18.98 -9.50
CA CYS A 41 -3.92 -17.57 -9.40
C CYS A 41 -4.92 -16.65 -10.09
N TYR A 42 -5.72 -15.96 -9.27
CA TYR A 42 -6.68 -14.94 -9.71
C TYR A 42 -6.06 -13.77 -10.51
N TYR A 43 -4.75 -13.52 -10.38
CA TYR A 43 -4.13 -12.33 -10.96
C TYR A 43 -3.59 -12.51 -12.37
N LEU A 44 -3.17 -13.72 -12.76
CA LEU A 44 -2.55 -13.96 -14.07
C LEU A 44 -3.50 -13.67 -15.24
N GLU A 45 -4.76 -14.10 -15.12
CA GLU A 45 -5.77 -13.93 -16.16
C GLU A 45 -6.12 -12.45 -16.42
N LYS A 46 -5.84 -11.57 -15.47
CA LYS A 46 -6.12 -10.12 -15.57
C LYS A 46 -5.16 -9.37 -16.48
N GLN A 47 -4.05 -9.98 -16.90
CA GLN A 47 -3.12 -9.33 -17.85
C GLN A 47 -3.82 -8.90 -19.14
N GLN A 48 -4.77 -9.70 -19.61
CA GLN A 48 -5.53 -9.44 -20.84
C GLN A 48 -6.54 -8.30 -20.68
N LEU A 49 -7.06 -8.10 -19.46
CA LEU A 49 -8.06 -7.06 -19.16
C LEU A 49 -7.44 -5.67 -18.97
N LEU A 50 -6.14 -5.60 -18.66
CA LEU A 50 -5.47 -4.35 -18.33
C LEU A 50 -4.99 -3.56 -19.55
N GLU A 51 -5.34 -4.00 -20.78
CA GLU A 51 -5.11 -3.35 -22.09
C GLU A 51 -3.97 -2.32 -22.08
N TYR A 52 -2.76 -2.79 -21.77
CA TYR A 52 -1.62 -1.90 -21.64
C TYR A 52 -1.30 -1.28 -23.01
N PRO A 53 -1.19 0.06 -23.11
CA PRO A 53 -0.73 0.70 -24.34
C PRO A 53 0.59 0.07 -24.79
N LYS A 54 0.69 -0.29 -26.07
CA LYS A 54 1.94 -0.85 -26.64
C LYS A 54 3.09 0.13 -26.35
N GLY A 55 4.05 -0.30 -25.53
CA GLY A 55 5.20 0.50 -25.11
C GLY A 55 5.10 1.14 -23.71
N SER A 56 4.00 0.96 -22.98
CA SER A 56 3.91 1.37 -21.57
C SER A 56 4.65 0.39 -20.65
N GLN A 57 5.42 0.91 -19.69
CA GLN A 57 6.01 0.09 -18.63
C GLN A 57 4.90 -0.30 -17.65
N TYR A 58 4.60 -1.60 -17.56
CA TYR A 58 3.66 -2.20 -16.59
C TYR A 58 4.26 -2.31 -15.18
N THR A 59 5.53 -1.96 -15.05
CA THR A 59 6.31 -1.99 -13.81
C THR A 59 6.50 -0.58 -13.27
N MET A 60 6.37 -0.41 -11.96
CA MET A 60 6.87 0.78 -11.29
C MET A 60 8.39 0.77 -11.35
N ASP A 61 8.98 1.84 -11.88
CA ASP A 61 10.42 2.06 -11.74
C ASP A 61 10.80 2.41 -10.29
N GLU A 62 12.10 2.42 -9.97
CA GLU A 62 12.60 2.66 -8.61
C GLU A 62 12.22 4.05 -8.08
N VAL A 63 12.16 5.06 -8.95
CA VAL A 63 11.81 6.44 -8.58
C VAL A 63 10.33 6.51 -8.21
N LEU A 64 9.47 5.91 -9.03
CA LEU A 64 8.03 5.83 -8.79
C LEU A 64 7.74 5.02 -7.52
N LEU A 65 8.41 3.88 -7.33
CA LEU A 65 8.28 3.07 -6.11
C LEU A 65 8.67 3.85 -4.86
N GLU A 66 9.80 4.58 -4.88
CA GLU A 66 10.23 5.41 -3.77
C GLU A 66 9.22 6.53 -3.50
N SER A 67 8.71 7.19 -4.55
CA SER A 67 7.69 8.23 -4.43
C SER A 67 6.39 7.70 -3.81
N TYR A 68 5.95 6.51 -4.23
CA TYR A 68 4.77 5.83 -3.69
C TYR A 68 4.94 5.54 -2.20
N ILE A 69 6.09 5.00 -1.79
CA ILE A 69 6.38 4.68 -0.39
C ILE A 69 6.39 5.95 0.46
N LYS A 70 7.01 7.04 -0.03
CA LYS A 70 7.00 8.35 0.67
C LYS A 70 5.58 8.84 0.89
N GLN A 71 4.78 8.93 -0.17
CA GLN A 71 3.39 9.39 -0.09
C GLN A 71 2.54 8.53 0.84
N TYR A 72 2.70 7.20 0.76
CA TYR A 72 1.97 6.26 1.62
C TYR A 72 2.26 6.51 3.11
N ILE A 73 3.52 6.77 3.47
CA ILE A 73 3.96 6.99 4.85
C ILE A 73 3.59 8.39 5.34
N GLU A 74 3.72 9.40 4.48
CA GLU A 74 3.27 10.76 4.76
C GLU A 74 1.78 10.78 5.13
N GLY A 75 0.96 10.02 4.38
CA GLY A 75 -0.46 9.83 4.63
C GLY A 75 -0.81 9.02 5.89
N GLN A 76 0.17 8.36 6.53
CA GLN A 76 -0.08 7.68 7.81
C GLN A 76 -0.18 8.69 8.95
N ASN A 77 -1.17 8.48 9.83
CA ASN A 77 -1.36 9.31 11.01
C ASN A 77 -0.46 8.84 12.18
N LYS A 78 0.86 8.80 11.96
CA LYS A 78 1.88 8.34 12.92
C LYS A 78 2.83 9.47 13.33
N PRO A 79 3.49 9.39 14.51
CA PRO A 79 4.59 10.31 14.85
C PRO A 79 5.71 10.28 13.81
N GLU A 80 6.36 11.43 13.57
CA GLU A 80 7.43 11.57 12.59
C GLU A 80 8.60 10.59 12.82
N LYS A 81 8.99 10.41 14.10
CA LYS A 81 10.02 9.42 14.48
C LYS A 81 9.65 7.99 14.07
N GLN A 82 8.36 7.64 14.07
CA GLN A 82 7.89 6.33 13.63
C GLN A 82 7.78 6.24 12.11
N LYS A 83 7.45 7.33 11.41
CA LYS A 83 7.41 7.41 9.95
C LYS A 83 8.77 7.11 9.32
N GLY A 84 9.86 7.67 9.87
CA GLY A 84 11.22 7.39 9.38
C GLY A 84 11.63 5.91 9.49
N SER A 85 11.21 5.23 10.56
CA SER A 85 11.42 3.78 10.71
C SER A 85 10.59 2.96 9.70
N LEU A 86 9.33 3.36 9.48
CA LEU A 86 8.45 2.74 8.48
C LEU A 86 9.02 2.89 7.06
N TYR A 87 9.60 4.04 6.72
CA TYR A 87 10.19 4.28 5.40
C TYR A 87 11.31 3.32 5.06
N LYS A 88 12.27 3.16 5.98
CA LYS A 88 13.38 2.23 5.80
C LYS A 88 12.89 0.79 5.71
N ALA A 89 11.92 0.41 6.54
CA ALA A 89 11.34 -0.93 6.52
C ALA A 89 10.58 -1.21 5.21
N SER A 90 9.78 -0.26 4.73
CA SER A 90 9.00 -0.38 3.49
C SER A 90 9.90 -0.46 2.25
N LEU A 91 10.95 0.37 2.16
CA LEU A 91 11.92 0.27 1.06
C LEU A 91 12.66 -1.06 1.05
N LEU A 92 13.12 -1.52 2.22
CA LEU A 92 13.79 -2.82 2.33
C LEU A 92 12.84 -3.96 1.95
N ALA A 93 11.59 -3.91 2.41
CA ALA A 93 10.57 -4.88 2.05
C ALA A 93 10.33 -4.90 0.55
N CYS A 94 10.08 -3.76 -0.09
CA CYS A 94 9.82 -3.72 -1.53
C CYS A 94 11.02 -4.11 -2.40
N ARG A 95 12.26 -3.83 -1.95
CA ARG A 95 13.48 -4.20 -2.70
C ARG A 95 13.88 -5.66 -2.51
N ASN A 96 13.68 -6.23 -1.31
CA ASN A 96 14.00 -7.63 -1.02
C ASN A 96 12.86 -8.61 -1.31
N TRP A 97 11.61 -8.16 -1.40
CA TRP A 97 10.48 -8.98 -1.87
C TRP A 97 10.42 -8.99 -3.40
N LEU A 98 11.48 -9.50 -4.01
CA LEU A 98 11.55 -9.72 -5.45
C LEU A 98 10.90 -11.03 -5.88
N ILE A 99 10.34 -11.83 -4.96
CA ILE A 99 9.55 -13.00 -5.35
C ILE A 99 8.44 -13.28 -4.32
N PHE A 100 7.20 -13.31 -4.81
CA PHE A 100 5.92 -13.77 -4.20
C PHE A 100 5.13 -12.83 -3.29
#